data_AF-A0A926UF82-F1
#
_entry.id   AF-A0A926UF82-F1
#
_cell.length_a   1.000
_cell.length_b   1.000
_cell.length_c   1.000
_cell.angle_alpha   90.00
_cell.angle_beta   90.00
_cell.angle_gamma   90.00
#
_symmetry.space_group_name_H-M   'P 1'
#
loop_
_entity.id
_entity.type
_entity.pdbx_description
1 polymer ?
#
loop_
_entity_poly.entity_id
_entity_poly.type
_entity_poly.pdbx_seq_one_letter_code
_entity_poly.pdbx_strand_id
1 'polypeptide(L)'
;MSLQHRLALWDHLTRRLKLSAHLKLVLLTIANYTEPNGSPSRVPLTLLSRDCSLEPGELSLLLLSLEGRNLVDKVLVQSHGSPTVALYSLSSHLLRAAISTKQP
;
A
#
# COMPACT_ATOMS: atom_id res chain seq x y z
N MET A 1 23.75 -30.04 5.17
CA MET A 1 23.49 -28.58 5.16
C MET A 1 24.08 -27.95 6.41
N SER A 2 24.92 -26.92 6.28
CA SER A 2 25.53 -26.26 7.45
C SER A 2 24.50 -25.40 8.20
N LEU A 3 24.71 -25.22 9.50
CA LEU A 3 23.82 -24.47 10.41
C LEU A 3 23.59 -23.02 9.93
N GLN A 4 24.61 -22.42 9.28
CA GLN A 4 24.55 -21.10 8.66
C GLN A 4 23.53 -21.03 7.50
N HIS A 5 23.41 -22.08 6.67
CA HIS A 5 22.43 -22.09 5.58
C HIS A 5 20.99 -22.10 6.11
N ARG A 6 20.73 -22.77 7.23
CA ARG A 6 19.40 -22.80 7.83
C ARG A 6 19.00 -21.46 8.43
N LEU A 7 19.94 -20.78 9.09
CA LEU A 7 19.71 -19.44 9.65
C LEU A 7 19.46 -18.41 8.54
N ALA A 8 20.25 -18.45 7.46
CA ALA A 8 20.04 -17.57 6.31
C ALA A 8 18.67 -17.80 5.64
N LEU A 9 18.25 -19.07 5.52
CA LEU A 9 16.95 -19.42 4.95
C LEU A 9 15.79 -18.98 5.85
N TRP A 10 15.95 -19.12 7.18
CA TRP A 10 14.97 -18.63 8.15
C TRP A 10 14.83 -17.10 8.08
N ASP A 11 15.94 -16.37 8.12
CA ASP A 11 15.95 -14.91 7.99
C ASP A 11 15.33 -14.44 6.67
N HIS A 12 15.55 -15.17 5.58
CA HIS A 12 14.94 -14.87 4.30
C HIS A 12 13.42 -15.07 4.33
N LEU A 13 12.95 -16.19 4.89
CA LEU A 13 11.52 -16.47 5.04
C LEU A 13 10.83 -15.46 5.95
N THR A 14 11.42 -15.14 7.10
CA THR A 14 10.88 -14.13 8.03
C THR A 14 10.80 -12.76 7.37
N ARG A 15 11.81 -12.35 6.60
CA ARG A 15 11.77 -11.09 5.82
C ARG A 15 10.65 -11.10 4.78
N ARG A 16 10.46 -12.19 4.04
CA ARG A 16 9.37 -12.29 3.05
C ARG A 16 7.99 -12.26 3.69
N LEU A 17 7.81 -12.92 4.83
CA LEU A 17 6.56 -12.90 5.58
C LEU A 17 6.24 -11.51 6.11
N LYS A 18 7.24 -10.81 6.66
CA LYS A 18 7.09 -9.40 7.07
C LYS A 18 6.68 -8.52 5.90
N LEU A 19 7.37 -8.61 4.75
CA LEU A 19 7.00 -7.82 3.56
C LEU A 19 5.59 -8.13 3.07
N SER A 20 5.17 -9.40 3.09
CA SER A 20 3.81 -9.78 2.73
C SER A 20 2.76 -9.20 3.69
N ALA A 21 3.05 -9.17 4.99
CA ALA A 21 2.16 -8.57 5.98
C ALA A 21 2.01 -7.06 5.74
N HIS A 22 3.11 -6.35 5.50
CA HIS A 22 3.08 -4.90 5.21
C HIS A 22 2.36 -4.59 3.89
N LEU A 23 2.58 -5.38 2.83
CA LEU A 23 1.84 -5.22 1.57
C LEU A 23 0.33 -5.37 1.76
N LYS A 24 -0.10 -6.40 2.50
CA LYS A 24 -1.52 -6.61 2.81
C LYS A 24 -2.07 -5.45 3.61
N LEU A 25 -1.32 -4.99 4.61
CA LEU A 25 -1.77 -3.93 5.50
C LEU A 25 -1.91 -2.60 4.73
N VAL A 26 -0.94 -2.22 3.89
CA VAL A 26 -1.04 -1.02 3.04
C VAL A 26 -2.25 -1.09 2.11
N LEU A 27 -2.46 -2.22 1.41
CA LEU A 27 -3.61 -2.39 0.53
C LEU A 27 -4.94 -2.32 1.28
N LEU A 28 -5.02 -2.92 2.47
CA LEU A 28 -6.20 -2.85 3.33
C LEU A 28 -6.48 -1.43 3.82
N THR A 29 -5.45 -0.70 4.25
CA THR A 29 -5.60 0.69 4.67
C THR A 29 -6.13 1.54 3.53
N ILE A 30 -5.59 1.39 2.32
CA ILE A 30 -6.09 2.12 1.14
C ILE A 30 -7.52 1.69 0.78
N ALA A 31 -7.85 0.40 0.85
CA ALA A 31 -9.17 -0.13 0.54
C ALA A 31 -10.26 0.38 1.51
N ASN A 32 -9.90 0.50 2.78
CA ASN A 32 -10.83 0.90 3.85
C ASN A 32 -10.88 2.42 4.04
N TYR A 33 -10.03 3.19 3.37
CA TYR A 33 -10.04 4.63 3.46
C TYR A 33 -11.15 5.20 2.57
N THR A 34 -12.26 5.54 3.20
CA THR A 34 -13.43 6.14 2.55
C THR A 34 -13.65 7.56 3.03
N GLU A 35 -14.16 8.41 2.15
CA GLU A 35 -14.68 9.72 2.54
C GLU A 35 -15.91 9.57 3.46
N PRO A 36 -16.34 10.63 4.17
CA PRO A 36 -17.53 10.60 5.02
C PRO A 36 -18.82 10.18 4.27
N ASN A 37 -18.85 10.36 2.95
CA ASN A 37 -19.95 9.94 2.08
C ASN A 37 -19.88 8.45 1.65
N GLY A 38 -18.89 7.69 2.14
CA GLY A 38 -18.67 6.28 1.81
C GLY A 38 -17.95 6.02 0.49
N SER A 39 -17.54 7.07 -0.24
CA SER A 39 -16.81 6.93 -1.50
C SER A 39 -15.36 6.52 -1.25
N PRO A 40 -14.76 5.65 -2.10
CA PRO A 40 -13.34 5.33 -2.00
C PRO A 40 -12.52 6.62 -2.15
N SER A 41 -11.72 6.93 -1.14
CA SER A 41 -10.92 8.15 -1.09
C SER A 41 -9.45 7.87 -1.35
N ARG A 42 -8.71 8.91 -1.70
CA ARG A 42 -7.26 8.82 -1.89
C ARG A 42 -6.55 9.12 -0.57
N VAL A 43 -5.68 8.22 -0.14
CA VAL A 43 -4.96 8.32 1.13
C VAL A 43 -3.63 9.06 0.93
N PRO A 44 -3.32 10.11 1.70
CA PRO A 44 -2.00 10.73 1.67
C PRO A 44 -0.94 9.78 2.23
N LEU A 45 0.27 9.85 1.66
CA LEU A 45 1.43 9.04 2.08
C LEU A 45 1.69 9.13 3.59
N THR A 46 1.51 10.31 4.18
CA THR A 46 1.74 10.58 5.60
C THR A 46 0.77 9.85 6.53
N LEU A 47 -0.48 9.66 6.10
CA LEU A 47 -1.44 8.83 6.84
C LEU A 47 -1.10 7.35 6.68
N LEU A 48 -0.74 6.92 5.47
CA LEU A 48 -0.31 5.55 5.25
C LEU A 48 0.93 5.18 6.09
N SER A 49 1.92 6.06 6.23
CA SER A 49 3.10 5.79 7.07
C SER A 49 2.72 5.64 8.53
N ARG A 50 1.79 6.47 9.01
CA ARG A 50 1.30 6.43 10.39
C ARG A 50 0.52 5.15 10.66
N ASP A 51 -0.46 4.84 9.82
CA ASP A 51 -1.38 3.73 10.02
C ASP A 51 -0.70 2.38 9.79
N CYS A 52 0.30 2.34 8.91
CA CYS A 52 1.06 1.12 8.63
C CYS A 52 2.28 0.93 9.53
N SER A 53 2.60 1.89 10.40
CA SER A 53 3.81 1.88 11.25
C SER A 53 5.07 1.58 10.42
N LEU A 54 5.15 2.15 9.23
CA LEU A 54 6.23 1.96 8.27
C LEU A 54 7.04 3.23 8.13
N GLU A 55 8.36 3.08 8.05
CA GLU A 55 9.24 4.20 7.71
C GLU A 55 8.89 4.75 6.32
N PRO A 56 8.91 6.08 6.12
CA PRO A 56 8.53 6.69 4.84
C PRO A 56 9.27 6.11 3.63
N GLY A 57 10.55 5.75 3.80
CA GLY A 57 11.35 5.12 2.75
C GLY A 57 10.90 3.70 2.39
N GLU A 58 10.60 2.87 3.40
CA GLU A 58 10.09 1.51 3.20
C GLU A 58 8.70 1.52 2.55
N LEU A 59 7.83 2.40 3.03
CA LEU A 59 6.50 2.59 2.46
C LEU A 59 6.58 3.08 1.01
N SER A 60 7.49 4.01 0.70
CA SER A 60 7.67 4.50 -0.67
C SER A 60 8.09 3.39 -1.63
N LEU A 61 9.01 2.50 -1.22
CA LEU A 61 9.43 1.35 -2.02
C LEU A 61 8.30 0.33 -2.20
N LEU A 62 7.51 0.09 -1.15
CA LEU A 62 6.34 -0.79 -1.22
C LEU A 62 5.30 -0.23 -2.18
N LEU A 63 4.98 1.06 -2.08
CA LEU A 63 4.01 1.72 -2.97
C LEU A 63 4.50 1.75 -4.42
N LEU A 64 5.80 1.97 -4.67
CA LEU A 64 6.38 1.86 -6.01
C LEU A 64 6.21 0.45 -6.60
N SER A 65 6.42 -0.59 -5.77
CA SER A 65 6.22 -1.98 -6.19
C SER A 65 4.75 -2.31 -6.46
N LEU A 66 3.84 -1.76 -5.66
CA LEU A 66 2.38 -1.90 -5.86
C LEU A 66 1.91 -1.15 -7.11
N GLU A 67 2.43 0.05 -7.37
CA GLU A 67 2.17 0.86 -8.56
C GLU A 67 2.66 0.13 -9.82
N GLY A 68 3.87 -0.42 -9.81
CA GLY A 68 4.41 -1.23 -10.92
C GLY A 68 3.64 -2.52 -11.20
N ARG A 69 2.81 -2.99 -10.25
CA ARG A 69 1.89 -4.12 -10.41
C ARG A 69 0.46 -3.67 -10.75
N ASN A 70 0.24 -2.39 -10.97
CA ASN A 70 -1.06 -1.75 -11.16
C ASN A 70 -2.04 -2.00 -10.00
N LEU A 71 -1.59 -2.21 -8.77
CA LEU A 71 -2.49 -2.45 -7.63
C LEU A 71 -2.95 -1.15 -6.97
N VAL A 72 -2.17 -0.09 -7.10
CA VAL A 72 -2.47 1.24 -6.55
C VAL A 72 -2.21 2.31 -7.61
N ASP A 73 -3.03 3.35 -7.60
CA ASP A 73 -2.86 4.56 -8.39
C ASP A 73 -2.31 5.67 -7.50
N LYS A 74 -1.33 6.43 -8.01
CA LYS A 74 -0.71 7.57 -7.33
C LYS A 74 -1.11 8.87 -8.02
N VAL A 75 -1.52 9.87 -7.24
CA VAL A 75 -1.80 11.22 -7.72
C VAL A 75 -1.00 12.23 -6.91
N LEU A 76 -0.25 13.07 -7.60
CA LEU A 76 0.45 14.19 -7.01
C LEU A 76 -0.45 15.42 -7.06
N VAL A 77 -0.74 15.99 -5.89
CA VAL A 77 -1.52 17.23 -5.76
C VAL A 77 -0.56 18.33 -5.35
N GLN A 78 -0.46 19.36 -6.19
CA GLN A 78 0.33 20.55 -5.92
C GLN A 78 -0.61 21.74 -5.80
N SER A 79 -0.66 22.34 -4.60
CA SER A 79 -1.37 23.59 -4.36
C SER A 79 -0.38 24.75 -4.35
N HIS A 80 -0.78 25.90 -4.91
CA HIS A 80 0.05 27.11 -4.93
C HIS A 80 0.55 27.46 -3.52
N GLY A 81 1.87 27.44 -3.32
CA GLY A 81 2.52 27.74 -2.03
C GLY A 81 2.57 26.60 -1.00
N SER A 82 2.17 25.38 -1.36
CA SER A 82 2.23 24.20 -0.48
C SER A 82 3.13 23.09 -1.05
N PRO A 83 3.72 22.23 -0.20
CA PRO A 83 4.48 21.08 -0.67
C PRO A 83 3.58 20.12 -1.44
N THR A 84 4.12 19.51 -2.50
CA THR A 84 3.42 18.49 -3.30
C THR A 84 3.05 17.30 -2.41
N VAL A 85 1.77 16.93 -2.39
CA VAL A 85 1.26 15.80 -1.62
C VAL A 85 1.00 14.62 -2.54
N ALA A 86 1.55 13.45 -2.19
CA ALA A 86 1.24 12.20 -2.87
C ALA A 86 0.03 11.51 -2.22
N LEU A 87 -1.01 11.29 -3.03
CA LEU A 87 -2.21 10.57 -2.66
C LEU A 87 -2.26 9.22 -3.38
N TYR A 88 -2.73 8.19 -2.69
CA TYR A 88 -2.78 6.81 -3.18
C TYR A 88 -4.19 6.24 -3.09
N SER A 89 -4.65 5.54 -4.11
CA SER A 89 -5.90 4.78 -4.10
C SER A 89 -5.69 3.38 -4.68
N LEU A 90 -6.63 2.46 -4.44
CA LEU A 90 -6.66 1.21 -5.20
C LEU A 90 -6.82 1.53 -6.69
N SER A 91 -6.23 0.69 -7.53
CA SER A 91 -6.35 0.86 -8.96
C SER A 91 -7.81 0.70 -9.43
N SER A 92 -8.16 1.46 -10.47
CA SER A 92 -9.53 1.46 -11.02
C SER A 92 -10.07 0.07 -11.41
N HIS A 93 -9.22 -0.87 -11.83
CA HIS A 93 -9.66 -2.23 -12.15
C HIS A 93 -9.97 -3.08 -10.90
N LEU A 94 -9.24 -2.90 -9.81
CA LEU A 94 -9.55 -3.56 -8.53
C LEU A 94 -10.83 -3.00 -7.94
N LEU A 95 -11.03 -1.68 -8.02
CA LEU A 95 -12.28 -1.03 -7.61
C LEU A 95 -13.47 -1.56 -8.41
N ARG A 96 -13.34 -1.66 -9.74
CA ARG A 96 -14.39 -2.25 -10.60
C ARG A 96 -14.67 -3.72 -10.28
N ALA A 97 -13.62 -4.52 -10.07
CA ALA A 97 -13.78 -5.93 -9.69
C ALA A 97 -14.52 -6.07 -8.34
N ALA A 98 -14.18 -5.25 -7.35
CA ALA A 98 -14.83 -5.27 -6.04
C ALA A 98 -16.33 -4.88 -6.12
N ILE A 99 -16.68 -3.91 -6.97
CA ILE A 99 -18.07 -3.50 -7.21
C ILE A 99 -18.83 -4.61 -7.95
N SER A 100 -18.20 -5.23 -8.97
CA SER A 100 -18.81 -6.32 -9.74
C SER A 100 -19.13 -7.55 -8.90
N THR A 101 -18.36 -7.82 -7.83
CA THR A 101 -18.64 -8.94 -6.91
C THR A 101 -19.74 -8.66 -5.88
N LYS A 102 -20.25 -7.41 -5.82
CA LYS A 102 -21.31 -7.01 -4.90
C LYS A 102 -22.68 -6.84 -5.57
N GLN A 103 -22.79 -7.05 -6.88
CA GLN A 103 -24.08 -7.08 -7.57
C GLN A 103 -24.64 -8.53 -7.55
N PRO A 104 -25.81 -8.77 -6.95
CA PRO A 104 -26.50 -10.07 -6.96
C PRO A 104 -27.05 -10.43 -8.35
#